data_AF-A0A1Z8MZ87-F1
#
_entry.id   AF-A0A1Z8MZ87-F1
#
_cell.length_a   1.000
_cell.length_b   1.000
_cell.length_c   1.000
_cell.angle_alpha   90.00
_cell.angle_beta   90.00
_cell.angle_gamma   90.00
#
_symmetry.space_group_name_H-M   'P 1'
#
loop_
_entity.id
_entity.type
_entity.pdbx_description
1 polymer ?
#
loop_
_entity_poly.entity_id
_entity_poly.type
_entity_poly.pdbx_seq_one_letter_code
_entity_poly.pdbx_strand_id
1 'polypeptide(L)'
;MRMLTSLMILTTGLLIAIWLLARFGLLAGLAPSIAVLSIVAKFALISIQIRKPKSRFKKELPEESYQELIEKLDETGKIDIQRLIELEWAFNDLVDNKISQQFIAAEIPNAFQVLKSETVVIIEKRNQYRQQLSKTDVLELRSELEKTRLAMAKEDNTQFQSKLITKDQTLKQQLANLKRINVNLEKLDEDINSSLNSLHQTVILLSEPITEDYDNRLMKQADKLKREVEISQEINTELSRYNSG
;
A
#
# COMPACT_ATOMS: atom_id res chain seq x y z
N MET A 1 -26.87 15.06 -19.03
CA MET A 1 -27.34 15.75 -20.25
C MET A 1 -26.24 16.14 -21.26
N ARG A 2 -24.99 16.45 -20.86
CA ARG A 2 -23.90 16.83 -21.79
C ARG A 2 -23.35 15.73 -22.71
N MET A 3 -23.58 14.45 -22.43
CA MET A 3 -23.12 13.34 -23.31
C MET A 3 -24.01 13.11 -24.53
N LEU A 4 -25.32 13.36 -24.41
CA LEU A 4 -26.27 13.17 -25.53
C LEU A 4 -26.08 14.22 -26.64
N THR A 5 -25.68 15.44 -26.29
CA THR A 5 -25.38 16.50 -27.25
C THR A 5 -24.13 16.19 -28.07
N SER A 6 -23.10 15.57 -27.48
CA SER A 6 -21.85 15.24 -28.19
C SER A 6 -22.03 14.10 -29.19
N LEU A 7 -22.88 13.11 -28.88
CA LEU A 7 -23.20 12.00 -29.78
C LEU A 7 -24.06 12.46 -30.97
N MET A 8 -25.03 13.37 -30.72
CA MET A 8 -25.84 13.95 -31.80
C MET A 8 -25.02 14.83 -32.76
N ILE A 9 -24.05 15.59 -32.25
CA ILE A 9 -23.16 16.41 -33.11
C ILE A 9 -22.29 15.50 -34.00
N LEU A 10 -21.83 14.36 -33.48
CA LEU A 10 -21.04 13.40 -34.25
C LEU A 10 -21.86 12.72 -35.35
N THR A 11 -23.10 12.32 -35.06
CA THR A 11 -23.97 11.62 -36.03
C THR A 11 -24.51 12.56 -37.10
N THR A 12 -24.85 13.81 -36.73
CA THR A 12 -25.27 14.83 -37.69
C THR A 12 -24.10 15.30 -38.58
N GLY A 13 -22.89 15.44 -38.02
CA GLY A 13 -21.69 15.74 -38.80
C GLY A 13 -21.34 14.65 -39.81
N LEU A 14 -21.48 13.38 -39.45
CA LEU A 14 -21.25 12.24 -40.34
C LEU A 14 -22.29 12.19 -41.49
N LEU A 15 -23.57 12.45 -41.18
CA LEU A 15 -24.65 12.48 -42.17
C LEU A 15 -24.48 13.62 -43.18
N ILE A 16 -24.05 14.81 -42.73
CA ILE A 16 -23.77 15.96 -43.61
C ILE A 16 -22.57 15.66 -44.52
N ALA A 17 -21.52 15.04 -43.99
CA ALA A 17 -20.35 14.65 -44.79
C ALA A 17 -20.70 13.61 -45.86
N ILE A 18 -21.51 12.60 -45.52
CA ILE A 18 -21.99 11.59 -46.47
C ILE A 18 -22.88 12.22 -47.55
N TRP A 19 -23.75 13.15 -47.16
CA TRP A 19 -24.63 13.86 -48.10
C TRP A 19 -23.86 14.76 -49.07
N LEU A 20 -22.84 15.47 -48.59
CA LEU A 20 -21.94 16.27 -49.42
C LEU A 20 -21.14 15.40 -50.40
N LEU A 21 -20.62 14.26 -49.96
CA LEU A 21 -19.89 13.32 -50.81
C LEU A 21 -20.78 12.69 -51.90
N ALA A 22 -22.04 12.37 -51.57
CA ALA A 22 -23.00 11.86 -52.53
C ALA A 22 -23.47 12.92 -53.54
N ARG A 23 -23.60 14.18 -53.11
CA ARG A 23 -24.11 15.29 -53.94
C ARG A 23 -23.08 15.88 -54.90
N PHE A 24 -21.78 15.81 -54.56
CA PHE A 24 -20.70 16.37 -55.39
C PHE A 24 -19.96 15.35 -56.27
N GLY A 25 -20.50 14.12 -56.42
CA GLY A 25 -20.04 13.19 -57.47
C GLY A 25 -18.60 12.70 -57.33
N LEU A 26 -18.01 12.73 -56.13
CA LEU A 26 -16.68 12.18 -55.85
C LEU A 26 -16.72 10.65 -55.61
N LEU A 27 -17.46 9.92 -56.45
CA LEU A 27 -17.51 8.45 -56.41
C LEU A 27 -16.38 7.79 -57.24
N ALA A 28 -15.47 8.56 -57.83
CA ALA A 28 -14.31 8.05 -58.57
C ALA A 28 -13.05 7.86 -57.71
N GLY A 29 -13.12 8.09 -56.39
CA GLY A 29 -11.97 8.03 -55.47
C GLY A 29 -12.25 7.27 -54.18
N LEU A 30 -13.10 6.24 -54.21
CA LEU A 30 -13.59 5.55 -53.01
C LEU A 30 -12.48 4.84 -52.19
N ALA A 31 -11.37 4.43 -52.79
CA ALA A 31 -10.30 3.72 -52.08
C ALA A 31 -9.61 4.57 -50.98
N PRO A 32 -9.12 5.80 -51.26
CA PRO A 32 -8.48 6.62 -50.23
C PRO A 32 -9.45 7.10 -49.13
N SER A 33 -10.70 7.44 -49.44
CA SER A 33 -11.68 7.90 -48.44
C SER A 33 -12.15 6.80 -47.49
N ILE A 34 -12.28 5.55 -47.97
CA ILE A 34 -12.57 4.39 -47.11
C ILE A 34 -11.34 4.03 -46.27
N ALA A 35 -10.12 4.19 -46.80
CA ALA A 35 -8.89 4.00 -46.03
C ALA A 35 -8.77 5.04 -44.90
N VAL A 36 -9.09 6.31 -45.15
CA VAL A 36 -9.10 7.35 -44.11
C VAL A 36 -10.18 7.08 -43.06
N LEU A 37 -11.39 6.66 -43.45
CA LEU A 37 -12.43 6.26 -42.50
C LEU A 37 -12.06 5.01 -41.69
N SER A 38 -11.33 4.05 -42.28
CA SER A 38 -10.78 2.89 -41.57
C SER A 38 -9.69 3.29 -40.57
N ILE A 39 -8.82 4.23 -40.93
CA ILE A 39 -7.79 4.77 -40.03
C ILE A 39 -8.46 5.53 -38.88
N VAL A 40 -9.44 6.39 -39.16
CA VAL A 40 -10.18 7.15 -38.14
C VAL A 40 -11.00 6.22 -37.26
N ALA A 41 -11.63 5.18 -37.81
CA ALA A 41 -12.36 4.18 -37.03
C ALA A 41 -11.42 3.31 -36.18
N LYS A 42 -10.23 2.98 -36.67
CA LYS A 42 -9.17 2.32 -35.88
C LYS A 42 -8.66 3.24 -34.77
N PHE A 43 -8.46 4.53 -35.05
CA PHE A 43 -8.08 5.51 -34.02
C PHE A 43 -9.20 5.72 -32.99
N ALA A 44 -10.47 5.71 -33.40
CA ALA A 44 -11.63 5.77 -32.52
C ALA A 44 -11.76 4.49 -31.67
N LEU A 45 -11.54 3.30 -32.25
CA LEU A 45 -11.52 2.03 -31.53
C LEU A 45 -10.32 1.92 -30.58
N ILE A 46 -9.15 2.44 -30.97
CA ILE A 46 -7.96 2.54 -30.12
C ILE A 46 -8.24 3.52 -28.97
N SER A 47 -8.84 4.69 -29.22
CA SER A 47 -9.18 5.65 -28.17
C SER A 47 -10.33 5.17 -27.26
N ILE A 48 -11.24 4.34 -27.76
CA ILE A 48 -12.27 3.63 -26.96
C ILE A 48 -11.65 2.44 -26.18
N GLN A 49 -10.65 1.74 -26.73
CA GLN A 49 -9.89 0.70 -26.03
C GLN A 49 -8.94 1.30 -24.97
N ILE A 50 -8.37 2.47 -25.22
CA ILE A 50 -7.60 3.27 -24.24
C ILE A 50 -8.51 3.78 -23.11
N ARG A 51 -9.81 3.98 -23.37
CA ARG A 51 -10.83 4.30 -22.34
C ARG A 51 -11.40 3.09 -21.61
N LYS A 52 -10.93 1.87 -21.88
CA LYS A 52 -11.14 0.75 -20.96
C LYS A 52 -9.79 0.37 -20.38
N PRO A 53 -9.45 0.83 -19.16
CA PRO A 53 -8.26 0.32 -18.49
C PRO A 53 -8.43 -1.19 -18.34
N LYS A 54 -7.64 -1.97 -19.08
CA LYS A 54 -7.23 -3.28 -18.60
C LYS A 54 -6.22 -2.99 -17.49
N SER A 55 -6.74 -2.67 -16.31
CA SER A 55 -5.94 -2.53 -15.08
C SER A 55 -5.22 -3.86 -14.86
N ARG A 56 -3.96 -3.95 -15.30
CA ARG A 56 -3.06 -5.04 -14.94
C ARG A 56 -2.42 -4.84 -13.56
N PHE A 57 -2.83 -3.80 -12.84
CA PHE A 57 -2.48 -3.56 -11.44
C PHE A 57 -3.74 -3.50 -10.59
N LYS A 58 -4.57 -4.55 -10.63
CA LYS A 58 -5.71 -4.67 -9.71
C LYS A 58 -5.34 -5.56 -8.53
N LYS A 59 -4.67 -4.92 -7.57
CA LYS A 59 -4.83 -5.21 -6.14
C LYS A 59 -4.86 -3.88 -5.39
N GLU A 60 -5.66 -2.93 -5.89
CA GLU A 60 -6.20 -1.88 -5.04
C GLU A 60 -6.94 -2.61 -3.91
N LEU A 61 -6.52 -2.40 -2.66
CA LEU A 61 -7.41 -2.67 -1.54
C LEU A 61 -8.65 -1.79 -1.78
N PRO A 62 -9.85 -2.36 -1.94
CA PRO A 62 -11.04 -1.55 -2.17
C PRO A 62 -11.15 -0.52 -1.04
N GLU A 63 -11.64 0.68 -1.35
CA GLU A 63 -11.80 1.78 -0.38
C GLU A 63 -12.56 1.34 0.90
N GLU A 64 -13.51 0.41 0.74
CA GLU A 64 -14.24 -0.27 1.83
C GLU A 64 -13.33 -1.10 2.76
N SER A 65 -12.27 -1.72 2.22
CA SER A 65 -11.28 -2.49 2.99
C SER A 65 -10.36 -1.60 3.82
N TYR A 66 -10.08 -0.38 3.37
CA TYR A 66 -9.30 0.59 4.15
C TYR A 66 -10.11 1.17 5.29
N GLN A 67 -11.40 1.45 5.10
CA GLN A 67 -12.28 1.91 6.17
C GLN A 67 -12.40 0.87 7.28
N GLU A 68 -12.64 -0.40 6.93
CA GLU A 68 -12.72 -1.48 7.92
C GLU A 68 -11.40 -1.67 8.69
N LEU A 69 -10.27 -1.47 8.00
CA LEU A 69 -8.95 -1.48 8.64
C LEU A 69 -8.77 -0.30 9.60
N ILE A 70 -9.05 0.92 9.15
CA ILE A 70 -8.91 2.17 9.94
C ILE A 70 -9.73 2.10 11.25
N GLU A 71 -10.92 1.51 11.21
CA GLU A 71 -11.78 1.33 12.40
C GLU A 71 -11.13 0.46 13.48
N LYS A 72 -10.23 -0.46 13.10
CA LYS A 72 -9.56 -1.40 14.02
C LYS A 72 -8.22 -0.89 14.56
N LEU A 73 -7.73 0.25 14.06
CA LEU A 73 -6.42 0.80 14.40
C LEU A 73 -6.48 1.85 15.52
N ASP A 74 -5.38 1.96 16.28
CA ASP A 74 -5.11 3.12 17.15
C ASP A 74 -4.89 4.40 16.32
N GLU A 75 -4.93 5.56 16.97
CA GLU A 75 -4.80 6.85 16.27
C GLU A 75 -3.50 6.97 15.44
N THR A 76 -2.40 6.39 15.92
CA THR A 76 -1.15 6.34 15.15
C THR A 76 -1.29 5.48 13.89
N GLY A 77 -1.89 4.29 14.00
CA GLY A 77 -2.17 3.42 12.87
C GLY A 77 -3.08 4.07 11.84
N LYS A 78 -4.11 4.79 12.27
CA LYS A 78 -4.99 5.55 11.37
C LYS A 78 -4.21 6.60 10.57
N ILE A 79 -3.34 7.36 11.24
CA ILE A 79 -2.49 8.37 10.58
C ILE A 79 -1.56 7.72 9.56
N ASP A 80 -0.91 6.61 9.90
CA ASP A 80 0.02 5.94 8.99
C ASP A 80 -0.68 5.34 7.76
N ILE A 81 -1.87 4.74 7.94
CA ILE A 81 -2.69 4.27 6.81
C ILE A 81 -3.14 5.45 5.94
N GLN A 82 -3.60 6.55 6.54
CA GLN A 82 -4.02 7.74 5.80
C GLN A 82 -2.87 8.28 4.94
N ARG A 83 -1.65 8.32 5.48
CA ARG A 83 -0.45 8.70 4.73
C ARG A 83 -0.16 7.74 3.57
N LEU A 84 -0.31 6.43 3.76
CA LEU A 84 -0.13 5.45 2.68
C LEU A 84 -1.15 5.66 1.55
N ILE A 85 -2.41 5.96 1.89
CA ILE A 85 -3.46 6.25 0.92
C ILE A 85 -3.14 7.52 0.13
N GLU A 86 -2.72 8.60 0.80
CA GLU A 86 -2.33 9.85 0.16
C GLU A 86 -1.13 9.66 -0.77
N LEU A 87 -0.13 8.89 -0.35
CA LEU A 87 1.03 8.55 -1.17
C LEU A 87 0.65 7.71 -2.38
N GLU A 88 -0.26 6.75 -2.22
CA GLU A 88 -0.77 5.95 -3.33
C GLU A 88 -1.54 6.80 -4.33
N TRP A 89 -2.42 7.69 -3.89
CA TRP A 89 -3.16 8.58 -4.77
C TRP A 89 -2.23 9.50 -5.54
N ALA A 90 -1.25 10.11 -4.87
CA ALA A 90 -0.25 10.95 -5.53
C ALA A 90 0.60 10.16 -6.53
N PHE A 91 1.01 8.94 -6.16
CA PHE A 91 1.74 8.05 -7.05
C PHE A 91 0.92 7.69 -8.30
N ASN A 92 -0.32 7.23 -8.12
CA ASN A 92 -1.19 6.83 -9.22
C ASN A 92 -1.51 8.01 -10.16
N ASP A 93 -1.76 9.21 -9.61
CA ASP A 93 -1.97 10.41 -10.41
C ASP A 93 -0.74 10.76 -11.25
N LEU A 94 0.47 10.63 -10.68
CA LEU A 94 1.72 10.84 -11.41
C LEU A 94 1.95 9.79 -12.50
N VAL A 95 1.64 8.52 -12.23
CA VAL A 95 1.76 7.43 -13.22
C VAL A 95 0.76 7.60 -14.37
N ASP A 96 -0.50 7.95 -14.07
CA ASP A 96 -1.57 8.06 -15.06
C ASP A 96 -1.47 9.36 -15.89
N ASN A 97 -1.07 10.48 -15.27
CA ASN A 97 -0.97 11.77 -15.97
C ASN A 97 0.36 11.96 -16.71
N LYS A 98 1.45 11.28 -16.32
CA LYS A 98 2.72 11.29 -17.07
C LYS A 98 2.74 10.17 -18.12
N ILE A 99 1.87 10.29 -19.13
CA ILE A 99 1.57 9.31 -20.21
C ILE A 99 2.78 8.70 -20.96
N SER A 100 4.01 9.21 -20.87
CA SER A 100 5.05 8.80 -21.83
C SER A 100 6.49 9.06 -21.42
N GLN A 101 6.87 8.79 -20.17
CA GLN A 101 8.27 8.43 -19.94
C GLN A 101 8.36 6.92 -19.92
N GLN A 102 9.03 6.36 -20.94
CA GLN A 102 9.41 4.95 -21.07
C GLN A 102 10.22 4.40 -19.86
N PHE A 103 10.42 5.21 -18.82
CA PHE A 103 11.30 5.00 -17.68
C PHE A 103 10.59 4.86 -16.33
N ILE A 104 9.26 4.80 -16.29
CA ILE A 104 8.63 4.06 -15.19
C ILE A 104 8.96 2.59 -15.46
N ALA A 105 10.18 2.18 -15.12
CA ALA A 105 10.56 0.78 -15.10
C ALA A 105 9.45 0.05 -14.33
N ALA A 106 8.95 -1.06 -14.88
CA ALA A 106 7.89 -1.85 -14.23
C ALA A 106 8.22 -2.17 -12.75
N GLU A 107 9.50 -2.08 -12.39
CA GLU A 107 10.09 -2.19 -11.07
C GLU A 107 9.58 -1.14 -10.06
N ILE A 108 9.48 0.16 -10.39
CA ILE A 108 9.05 1.19 -9.42
C ILE A 108 7.58 0.99 -9.02
N PRO A 109 6.59 0.90 -9.94
CA PRO A 109 5.20 0.65 -9.56
C PRO A 109 5.02 -0.65 -8.79
N ASN A 110 5.72 -1.70 -9.20
CA ASN A 110 5.63 -2.98 -8.50
C ASN A 110 6.21 -2.89 -7.08
N ALA A 111 7.44 -2.38 -6.92
CA ALA A 111 8.07 -2.25 -5.61
C ALA A 111 7.30 -1.28 -4.69
N PHE A 112 6.76 -0.18 -5.23
CA PHE A 112 5.92 0.74 -4.48
C PHE A 112 4.66 0.04 -3.93
N GLN A 113 3.95 -0.70 -4.77
CA GLN A 113 2.72 -1.38 -4.38
C GLN A 113 2.97 -2.53 -3.40
N VAL A 114 4.07 -3.28 -3.58
CA VAL A 114 4.49 -4.32 -2.63
C VAL A 114 4.86 -3.68 -1.30
N LEU A 115 5.74 -2.68 -1.28
CA LEU A 115 6.17 -2.01 -0.05
C LEU A 115 4.97 -1.46 0.72
N LYS A 116 4.06 -0.74 0.05
CA LYS A 116 2.80 -0.26 0.63
C LYS A 116 2.03 -1.40 1.32
N SER A 117 1.86 -2.53 0.63
CA SER A 117 1.10 -3.68 1.15
C SER A 117 1.79 -4.31 2.36
N GLU A 118 3.11 -4.46 2.33
CA GLU A 118 3.88 -4.98 3.47
C GLU A 118 3.81 -4.02 4.66
N THR A 119 3.89 -2.70 4.42
CA THR A 119 3.76 -1.69 5.48
C THR A 119 2.39 -1.73 6.16
N VAL A 120 1.31 -1.99 5.42
CA VAL A 120 -0.04 -2.18 6.01
C VAL A 120 -0.03 -3.34 7.03
N VAL A 121 0.57 -4.48 6.67
CA VAL A 121 0.69 -5.63 7.58
C VAL A 121 1.50 -5.29 8.83
N ILE A 122 2.59 -4.54 8.68
CA ILE A 122 3.43 -4.08 9.79
C ILE A 122 2.64 -3.14 10.72
N ILE A 123 1.86 -2.20 10.17
CA ILE A 123 0.98 -1.30 10.94
C ILE A 123 -0.06 -2.09 11.75
N GLU A 124 -0.71 -3.08 11.14
CA GLU A 124 -1.65 -3.96 11.84
C GLU A 124 -0.98 -4.70 13.00
N LYS A 125 0.22 -5.24 12.78
CA LYS A 125 0.98 -5.95 13.80
C LYS A 125 1.41 -5.04 14.95
N ARG A 126 1.86 -3.83 14.64
CA ARG A 126 2.17 -2.81 15.64
C ARG A 126 0.94 -2.51 16.50
N ASN A 127 -0.22 -2.31 15.88
CA ASN A 127 -1.47 -2.06 16.60
C ASN A 127 -1.86 -3.24 17.51
N GLN A 128 -1.72 -4.49 17.04
CA GLN A 128 -1.95 -5.69 17.86
C GLN A 128 -1.04 -5.71 19.11
N TYR A 129 0.25 -5.43 18.95
CA TYR A 129 1.20 -5.38 20.06
C TYR A 129 0.92 -4.24 21.04
N ARG A 130 0.55 -3.05 20.55
CA ARG A 130 0.13 -1.94 21.42
C ARG A 130 -1.14 -2.29 22.20
N GLN A 131 -2.12 -2.94 21.57
CA GLN A 131 -3.32 -3.42 22.25
C GLN A 131 -2.98 -4.44 23.35
N GLN A 132 -2.07 -5.38 23.09
CA GLN A 132 -1.61 -6.33 24.10
C GLN A 132 -0.94 -5.64 25.31
N LEU A 133 -0.07 -4.66 25.06
CA LEU A 133 0.54 -3.86 26.12
C LEU A 133 -0.50 -3.05 26.90
N SER A 134 -1.47 -2.42 26.22
CA SER A 134 -2.50 -1.61 26.88
C SER A 134 -3.41 -2.40 27.82
N LYS A 135 -3.62 -3.70 27.53
CA LYS A 135 -4.41 -4.61 28.36
C LYS A 135 -3.63 -5.17 29.55
N THR A 136 -2.32 -4.94 29.62
CA THR A 136 -1.45 -5.57 30.61
C THR A 136 -0.89 -4.53 31.57
N ASP A 137 -1.29 -4.60 32.84
CA ASP A 137 -0.70 -3.76 33.88
C ASP A 137 0.67 -4.32 34.31
N VAL A 138 1.73 -3.76 33.73
CA VAL A 138 3.12 -4.14 34.02
C VAL A 138 3.48 -3.89 35.49
N LEU A 139 2.90 -2.86 36.12
CA LEU A 139 3.18 -2.55 37.53
C LEU A 139 2.50 -3.57 38.44
N GLU A 140 1.28 -3.97 38.11
CA GLU A 140 0.57 -5.05 38.81
C GLU A 140 1.36 -6.36 38.72
N LEU A 141 1.81 -6.76 37.52
CA LEU A 141 2.60 -7.97 37.34
C LEU A 141 3.93 -7.95 38.13
N ARG A 142 4.61 -6.80 38.17
CA ARG A 142 5.83 -6.63 38.98
C ARG A 142 5.54 -6.69 40.47
N SER A 143 4.46 -6.05 40.92
CA SER A 143 4.01 -6.10 42.31
C SER A 143 3.66 -7.53 42.73
N GLU A 144 2.97 -8.27 41.87
CA GLU A 144 2.54 -9.63 42.15
C GLU A 144 3.71 -10.62 42.13
N LEU A 145 4.71 -10.40 41.27
CA LEU A 145 5.97 -11.14 41.30
C LEU A 145 6.70 -10.95 42.63
N GLU A 146 6.78 -9.71 43.12
CA GLU A 146 7.44 -9.41 44.39
C GLU A 146 6.68 -10.02 45.58
N LYS A 147 5.34 -9.88 45.61
CA LYS A 147 4.49 -10.54 46.62
C LYS A 147 4.69 -12.06 46.62
N THR A 148 4.77 -12.67 45.43
CA THR A 148 4.98 -14.12 45.28
C THR A 148 6.34 -14.55 45.85
N ARG A 149 7.41 -13.78 45.60
CA ARG A 149 8.75 -14.05 46.15
C ARG A 149 8.82 -13.88 47.66
N LEU A 150 8.17 -12.84 48.20
CA LEU A 150 8.08 -12.63 49.64
C LEU A 150 7.29 -13.76 50.32
N ALA A 151 6.24 -14.27 49.67
CA ALA A 151 5.49 -15.43 50.16
C ALA A 151 6.35 -16.70 50.14
N MET A 152 7.11 -16.95 49.07
CA MET A 152 8.03 -18.10 48.98
C MET A 152 9.07 -18.11 50.10
N ALA A 153 9.62 -16.95 50.44
CA ALA A 153 10.63 -16.82 51.49
C ALA A 153 10.11 -17.14 52.90
N LYS A 154 8.79 -17.17 53.10
CA LYS A 154 8.13 -17.39 54.39
C LYS A 154 7.34 -18.71 54.44
N GLU A 155 7.28 -19.44 53.32
CA GLU A 155 6.43 -20.62 53.19
C GLU A 155 7.24 -21.90 53.46
N ASP A 156 6.90 -22.63 54.52
CA ASP A 156 7.55 -23.88 54.90
C ASP A 156 6.82 -25.11 54.34
N ASN A 157 5.58 -24.95 53.84
CA ASN A 157 4.83 -26.04 53.24
C ASN A 157 5.29 -26.31 51.79
N THR A 158 5.82 -27.51 51.56
CA THR A 158 6.38 -27.94 50.26
C THR A 158 5.38 -27.88 49.10
N GLN A 159 4.09 -28.16 49.32
CA GLN A 159 3.07 -28.11 48.29
C GLN A 159 2.73 -26.66 47.90
N PHE A 160 2.71 -25.75 48.87
CA PHE A 160 2.49 -24.32 48.61
C PHE A 160 3.74 -23.67 47.98
N GLN A 161 4.94 -24.04 48.41
CA GLN A 161 6.18 -23.63 47.74
C GLN A 161 6.17 -24.00 46.25
N SER A 162 5.79 -25.22 45.90
CA SER A 162 5.72 -25.65 44.49
C SER A 162 4.78 -24.76 43.66
N LYS A 163 3.59 -24.43 44.17
CA LYS A 163 2.65 -23.53 43.50
C LYS A 163 3.21 -22.12 43.33
N LEU A 164 3.90 -21.60 44.34
CA LEU A 164 4.51 -20.28 44.29
C LEU A 164 5.68 -20.23 43.30
N ILE A 165 6.48 -21.29 43.17
CA ILE A 165 7.53 -21.41 42.16
C ILE A 165 6.93 -21.37 40.75
N THR A 166 5.86 -22.12 40.50
CA THR A 166 5.16 -22.08 39.19
C THR A 166 4.60 -20.68 38.90
N LYS A 167 4.06 -19.99 39.92
CA LYS A 167 3.58 -18.62 39.79
C LYS A 167 4.71 -17.64 39.49
N ASP A 168 5.85 -17.70 40.19
CA ASP A 168 7.04 -16.87 39.91
C ASP A 168 7.56 -17.10 38.48
N GLN A 169 7.64 -18.35 38.02
CA GLN A 169 8.04 -18.68 36.65
C GLN A 169 7.07 -18.10 35.61
N THR A 170 5.76 -18.21 35.86
CA THR A 170 4.73 -17.69 34.96
C THR A 170 4.81 -16.16 34.85
N LEU A 171 4.92 -15.46 35.98
CA LEU A 171 5.04 -14.00 36.02
C LEU A 171 6.34 -13.52 35.36
N LYS A 172 7.47 -14.23 35.57
CA LYS A 172 8.72 -13.95 34.86
C LYS A 172 8.57 -14.10 33.35
N GLN A 173 7.91 -15.17 32.89
CA GLN A 173 7.68 -15.39 31.47
C GLN A 173 6.80 -14.30 30.86
N GLN A 174 5.73 -13.89 31.55
CA GLN A 174 4.87 -12.79 31.11
C GLN A 174 5.66 -11.49 30.99
N LEU A 175 6.46 -11.12 31.99
CA LEU A 175 7.31 -9.91 31.94
C LEU A 175 8.36 -9.97 30.83
N ALA A 176 8.97 -11.15 30.59
CA ALA A 176 9.91 -11.35 29.49
C ALA A 176 9.22 -11.18 28.12
N ASN A 177 8.01 -11.72 27.97
CA ASN A 177 7.21 -11.56 26.76
C ASN A 177 6.86 -10.08 26.51
N LEU A 178 6.45 -9.34 27.54
CA LEU A 178 6.13 -7.90 27.42
C LEU A 178 7.37 -7.08 27.03
N LYS A 179 8.54 -7.39 27.61
CA LYS A 179 9.80 -6.75 27.21
C LYS A 179 10.11 -7.00 25.73
N ARG A 180 9.89 -8.22 25.24
CA ARG A 180 10.09 -8.57 23.83
C ARG A 180 9.11 -7.84 22.92
N ILE A 181 7.83 -7.73 23.32
CA ILE A 181 6.83 -6.96 22.59
C ILE A 181 7.26 -5.49 22.45
N ASN A 182 7.80 -4.89 23.51
CA ASN A 182 8.26 -3.49 23.46
C ASN A 182 9.42 -3.29 22.48
N VAL A 183 10.42 -4.19 22.50
CA VAL A 183 11.53 -4.15 21.53
C VAL A 183 11.03 -4.35 20.10
N ASN A 184 10.06 -5.25 19.90
CA ASN A 184 9.47 -5.44 18.58
C ASN A 184 8.71 -4.19 18.13
N LEU A 185 7.99 -3.50 19.01
CA LEU A 185 7.29 -2.26 18.67
C LEU A 185 8.22 -1.16 18.18
N GLU A 186 9.36 -0.97 18.84
CA GLU A 186 10.38 0.00 18.41
C GLU A 186 10.85 -0.29 16.98
N LYS A 187 11.14 -1.56 16.68
CA LYS A 187 11.51 -1.99 15.33
C LYS A 187 10.39 -1.73 14.31
N LEU A 188 9.16 -2.12 14.63
CA LEU A 188 8.03 -1.89 13.72
C LEU A 188 7.80 -0.40 13.45
N ASP A 189 7.99 0.46 14.46
CA ASP A 189 7.90 1.91 14.27
C ASP A 189 9.05 2.45 13.38
N GLU A 190 10.27 1.92 13.50
CA GLU A 190 11.38 2.24 12.58
C GLU A 190 11.07 1.79 11.14
N ASP A 191 10.56 0.58 10.95
CA ASP A 191 10.26 0.00 9.64
C ASP A 191 9.13 0.73 8.92
N ILE A 192 8.06 1.10 9.64
CA ILE A 192 6.96 1.91 9.11
C ILE A 192 7.48 3.26 8.64
N ASN A 193 8.31 3.92 9.45
CA ASN A 193 8.89 5.22 9.09
C ASN A 193 9.84 5.12 7.88
N SER A 194 10.67 4.08 7.80
CA SER A 194 11.56 3.84 6.66
C SER A 194 10.76 3.62 5.37
N SER A 195 9.71 2.79 5.45
CA SER A 195 8.83 2.49 4.32
C SER A 195 8.09 3.73 3.84
N LEU A 196 7.43 4.47 4.75
CA LEU A 196 6.72 5.71 4.44
C LEU A 196 7.64 6.75 3.80
N ASN A 197 8.85 6.93 4.34
CA ASN A 197 9.82 7.84 3.77
C ASN A 197 10.25 7.40 2.36
N SER A 198 10.50 6.12 2.15
CA SER A 198 10.91 5.59 0.83
C SER A 198 9.80 5.72 -0.21
N LEU A 199 8.54 5.49 0.17
CA LEU A 199 7.38 5.76 -0.69
C LEU A 199 7.26 7.27 -0.99
N HIS A 200 7.40 8.11 0.02
CA HIS A 200 7.34 9.57 -0.14
C HIS A 200 8.42 10.13 -1.05
N GLN A 201 9.67 9.70 -0.89
CA GLN A 201 10.78 10.10 -1.77
C GLN A 201 10.55 9.67 -3.22
N THR A 202 9.89 8.53 -3.44
CA THR A 202 9.48 8.10 -4.78
C THR A 202 8.49 9.08 -5.40
N VAL A 203 7.45 9.48 -4.65
CA VAL A 203 6.46 10.46 -5.12
C VAL A 203 7.12 11.81 -5.40
N ILE A 204 8.00 12.29 -4.52
CA ILE A 204 8.77 13.52 -4.74
C ILE A 204 9.55 13.42 -6.03
N LEU A 205 10.40 12.39 -6.18
CA LEU A 205 11.23 12.22 -7.36
C LEU A 205 10.40 12.17 -8.64
N LEU A 206 9.28 11.45 -8.63
CA LEU A 206 8.37 11.38 -9.77
C LEU A 206 7.63 12.69 -10.05
N SER A 207 7.54 13.61 -9.10
CA SER A 207 6.94 14.93 -9.29
C SER A 207 7.93 15.97 -9.85
N GLU A 208 9.23 15.72 -9.72
CA GLU A 208 10.27 16.67 -10.11
C GLU A 208 10.39 16.90 -11.62
N PRO A 209 10.97 18.04 -12.04
CA PRO A 209 11.36 18.27 -13.43
C PRO A 209 12.40 17.24 -13.91
N ILE A 210 12.31 16.86 -15.18
CA ILE A 210 13.23 15.91 -15.79
C ILE A 210 14.55 16.63 -16.09
N THR A 211 15.61 16.19 -15.42
CA THR A 211 16.99 16.65 -15.61
C THR A 211 17.86 15.58 -16.26
N GLU A 212 19.08 15.89 -16.67
CA GLU A 212 20.02 14.92 -17.26
C GLU A 212 20.32 13.72 -16.33
N ASP A 213 20.40 13.93 -15.00
CA ASP A 213 20.62 12.86 -14.01
C ASP A 213 19.33 12.16 -13.53
N TYR A 214 18.17 12.48 -14.12
CA TYR A 214 16.88 12.01 -13.62
C TYR A 214 16.76 10.48 -13.65
N ASP A 215 17.22 9.84 -14.72
CA ASP A 215 17.15 8.39 -14.87
C ASP A 215 18.04 7.65 -13.86
N ASN A 216 19.23 8.20 -13.56
CA ASN A 216 20.10 7.64 -12.53
C ASN A 216 19.46 7.73 -11.13
N ARG A 217 18.78 8.85 -10.84
CA ARG A 217 18.07 9.05 -9.58
C ARG A 217 16.89 8.08 -9.47
N LEU A 218 16.15 7.87 -10.55
CA LEU A 218 15.07 6.87 -10.61
C LEU A 218 15.60 5.46 -10.37
N MET A 219 16.72 5.08 -10.99
CA MET A 219 17.32 3.76 -10.81
C MET A 219 17.77 3.54 -9.35
N LYS A 220 18.45 4.53 -8.74
CA LYS A 220 18.82 4.48 -7.32
C LYS A 220 17.60 4.36 -6.41
N GLN A 221 16.51 5.04 -6.75
CA GLN A 221 15.26 4.98 -5.99
C GLN A 221 14.56 3.61 -6.15
N ALA A 222 14.59 3.02 -7.34
CA ALA A 222 14.09 1.67 -7.59
C ALA A 222 14.86 0.63 -6.75
N ASP A 223 16.19 0.71 -6.74
CA ASP A 223 17.04 -0.14 -5.90
C ASP A 223 16.73 0.03 -4.41
N LYS A 224 16.51 1.28 -3.97
CA LYS A 224 16.13 1.57 -2.59
C LYS A 224 14.79 0.94 -2.23
N LEU A 225 13.76 1.16 -3.04
CA LEU A 225 12.44 0.55 -2.84
C LEU A 225 12.52 -0.97 -2.78
N LYS A 226 13.30 -1.59 -3.66
CA LYS A 226 13.49 -3.04 -3.66
C LYS A 226 14.09 -3.55 -2.36
N ARG A 227 15.11 -2.88 -1.82
CA ARG A 227 15.70 -3.24 -0.52
C ARG A 227 14.70 -3.09 0.63
N GLU A 228 13.93 -2.00 0.63
CA GLU A 228 12.89 -1.79 1.66
C GLU A 228 11.79 -2.86 1.59
N VAL A 229 11.45 -3.33 0.38
CA VAL A 229 10.54 -4.48 0.19
C VAL A 229 11.14 -5.74 0.80
N GLU A 230 12.40 -6.05 0.49
CA GLU A 230 13.09 -7.25 1.01
C GLU A 230 13.13 -7.23 2.55
N ILE A 231 13.48 -6.09 3.14
CA ILE A 231 13.48 -5.89 4.60
C ILE A 231 12.07 -6.10 5.17
N SER A 232 11.06 -5.43 4.61
CA SER A 232 9.67 -5.52 5.09
C SER A 232 9.12 -6.94 5.02
N GLN A 233 9.47 -7.69 3.96
CA GLN A 233 9.08 -9.09 3.79
C GLN A 233 9.77 -10.01 4.80
N GLU A 234 11.04 -9.77 5.09
CA GLU A 234 11.77 -10.50 6.13
C GLU A 234 11.10 -10.29 7.49
N ILE A 235 10.81 -9.03 7.85
CA ILE A 235 10.11 -8.69 9.10
C ILE A 235 8.74 -9.35 9.17
N ASN A 236 7.92 -9.25 8.13
CA ASN A 236 6.61 -9.89 8.11
C ASN A 236 6.70 -11.42 8.21
N THR A 237 7.73 -12.02 7.61
CA THR A 237 8.03 -13.45 7.78
C THR A 237 8.39 -13.77 9.21
N GLU A 238 9.27 -13.00 9.86
CA GLU A 238 9.62 -13.18 11.27
C GLU A 238 8.38 -13.06 12.17
N LEU A 239 7.56 -12.02 11.97
CA LEU A 239 6.32 -11.78 12.71
C LEU A 239 5.30 -12.91 12.54
N SER A 240 5.22 -13.53 11.36
CA SER A 240 4.35 -14.68 11.13
C SER A 240 4.79 -15.91 11.93
N ARG A 241 6.11 -16.15 12.02
CA ARG A 241 6.68 -17.24 12.83
C ARG A 241 6.40 -17.03 14.31
N TYR A 242 6.45 -15.78 14.79
CA TYR A 242 6.14 -15.44 16.18
C TYR A 242 4.70 -15.72 16.60
N ASN A 243 3.73 -15.61 15.70
CA ASN A 243 2.31 -15.87 16.01
C ASN A 243 1.93 -17.35 15.89
N SER A 244 2.85 -18.19 15.39
CA SER A 244 2.60 -19.61 15.11
C SER A 244 3.24 -20.56 16.14
N GLY A 245 3.97 -20.04 17.12
CA GLY A 245 4.65 -20.80 18.18
C GLY A 245 4.19 -20.36 19.57
#